data_AF-A0AAD8P318-F1
#
_entry.id   AF-A0AAD8P318-F1
#
_cell.length_a   1.000
_cell.length_b   1.000
_cell.length_c   1.000
_cell.angle_alpha   90.00
_cell.angle_beta   90.00
_cell.angle_gamma   90.00
#
_symmetry.space_group_name_H-M   'P 1'
#
loop_
_entity.id
_entity.type
_entity.pdbx_description
1 polymer ?
#
loop_
_entity_poly.entity_id
_entity_poly.type
_entity_poly.pdbx_seq_one_letter_code
_entity_poly.pdbx_strand_id
1 'polypeptide(L)'
;MLERKVIEKNRRNKMKGLYSQLFTLIPDHFKSKETLEISERVYETITYIESLKANIEKIKNKKDAHGASTSQSLEIQIHEMSLDADVVLITGLKNQSHFYDVIRTLDHCGTDVMHANFSACGPSTFHVNRKKIEVMDMYRKLNRLLNGSLKAEELDVHALLCMEEEEEGNLDLWDFEICSDVWFRDC
;
A
#
# COMPACT_ATOMS: atom_id res chain seq x y z
N MET A 1 -18.75 -33.50 52.99
CA MET A 1 -18.31 -34.33 51.83
C MET A 1 -18.85 -33.81 50.50
N LEU A 2 -20.10 -33.34 50.44
CA LEU A 2 -20.75 -32.89 49.19
C LEU A 2 -20.08 -31.66 48.57
N GLU A 3 -19.68 -30.68 49.39
CA GLU A 3 -19.00 -29.45 48.93
C GLU A 3 -17.70 -29.73 48.17
N ARG A 4 -16.84 -30.62 48.69
CA ARG A 4 -15.60 -31.01 48.00
C ARG A 4 -15.88 -31.63 46.63
N LYS A 5 -16.94 -32.43 46.49
CA LYS A 5 -17.37 -33.01 45.20
C LYS A 5 -17.86 -31.95 44.23
N VAL A 6 -18.60 -30.94 44.70
CA VAL A 6 -19.11 -29.83 43.88
C VAL A 6 -17.96 -28.94 43.39
N ILE A 7 -17.04 -28.55 44.28
CA ILE A 7 -15.86 -27.75 43.92
C ILE A 7 -15.04 -28.43 42.84
N GLU A 8 -14.74 -29.72 43.03
CA GLU A 8 -13.93 -30.48 42.08
C GLU A 8 -14.68 -30.73 40.74
N LYS A 9 -16.01 -30.88 40.77
CA LYS A 9 -16.82 -30.91 39.54
C LYS A 9 -16.74 -29.59 38.78
N ASN A 10 -16.86 -28.45 39.48
CA ASN A 10 -16.76 -27.13 38.87
C ASN A 10 -15.38 -26.89 38.25
N ARG A 11 -14.31 -27.32 38.93
CA ARG A 11 -12.94 -27.25 38.42
C ARG A 11 -12.78 -28.02 37.09
N ARG A 12 -13.30 -29.25 37.00
CA ARG A 12 -13.26 -30.04 35.76
C ARG A 12 -14.08 -29.42 34.63
N ASN A 13 -15.27 -28.90 34.94
CA ASN A 13 -16.11 -28.23 33.95
C ASN A 13 -15.43 -26.97 33.39
N LYS A 14 -14.79 -26.17 34.26
CA LYS A 14 -14.00 -25.01 33.83
C LYS A 14 -12.85 -25.43 32.90
N MET A 15 -12.11 -26.47 33.28
CA MET A 15 -11.01 -26.98 32.45
C MET A 15 -11.50 -27.47 31.08
N LYS A 16 -12.62 -28.22 31.04
CA LYS A 16 -13.23 -28.69 29.79
C LYS A 16 -13.64 -27.52 28.88
N GLY A 17 -14.19 -26.45 29.46
CA GLY A 17 -14.54 -25.23 28.71
C GLY A 17 -13.33 -24.55 28.07
N LEU A 18 -12.23 -24.41 28.83
CA LEU A 18 -10.99 -23.81 28.32
C LEU A 18 -10.39 -24.62 27.17
N TYR A 19 -10.36 -25.95 27.29
CA TYR A 19 -9.90 -26.80 26.19
C TYR A 19 -10.76 -26.62 24.93
N SER A 20 -12.09 -26.61 25.08
CA SER A 20 -12.99 -26.37 23.94
C SER A 20 -12.67 -25.06 23.24
N GLN A 21 -12.51 -23.97 23.99
CA GLN A 21 -12.16 -22.66 23.44
C GLN A 21 -10.82 -22.69 22.71
N LEU A 22 -9.79 -23.25 23.34
CA LEU A 22 -8.46 -23.36 22.76
C LEU A 22 -8.50 -24.07 21.39
N PHE A 23 -9.20 -25.20 21.32
CA PHE A 23 -9.26 -26.01 20.10
C PHE A 23 -10.10 -25.38 18.99
N THR A 24 -11.02 -24.46 19.30
CA THR A 24 -11.75 -23.69 18.26
C THR A 24 -10.87 -22.67 17.54
N LEU A 25 -9.77 -22.23 18.14
CA LEU A 25 -8.86 -21.24 17.54
C LEU A 25 -7.90 -21.84 16.51
N ILE A 26 -7.85 -23.17 16.40
CA ILE A 26 -6.96 -23.89 15.50
C ILE A 26 -7.67 -24.05 14.15
N PRO A 27 -7.03 -23.74 13.01
CA PRO A 27 -7.60 -23.98 11.69
C PRO A 27 -7.85 -25.47 11.41
N ASP A 28 -8.90 -25.77 10.65
CA ASP A 28 -9.30 -27.17 10.38
C ASP A 28 -8.25 -27.97 9.60
N HIS A 29 -7.47 -27.32 8.73
CA HIS A 29 -6.35 -27.95 8.01
C HIS A 29 -5.17 -28.31 8.92
N PHE A 30 -5.17 -27.82 10.16
CA PHE A 30 -4.13 -28.06 11.17
C PHE A 30 -4.60 -29.08 12.22
N LYS A 31 -5.90 -29.38 12.28
CA LYS A 31 -6.47 -30.41 13.15
C LYS A 31 -6.27 -31.76 12.48
N SER A 32 -5.61 -32.70 13.14
CA SER A 32 -5.75 -34.10 12.74
C SER A 32 -7.07 -34.67 13.29
N LYS A 33 -7.39 -35.90 12.88
CA LYS A 33 -8.73 -36.52 12.94
C LYS A 33 -9.50 -36.31 14.27
N GLU A 34 -10.82 -36.22 14.20
CA GLU A 34 -11.73 -35.75 15.27
C GLU A 34 -11.67 -36.49 16.64
N THR A 35 -11.02 -37.66 16.71
CA THR A 35 -10.92 -38.54 17.90
C THR A 35 -9.54 -38.56 18.58
N LEU A 36 -8.93 -37.39 18.80
CA LEU A 36 -7.63 -37.30 19.49
C LEU A 36 -7.79 -37.18 21.01
N GLU A 37 -6.83 -37.78 21.73
CA GLU A 37 -6.64 -37.60 23.16
C GLU A 37 -6.33 -36.11 23.47
N ILE A 38 -6.75 -35.61 24.64
CA ILE A 38 -6.58 -34.18 25.01
C ILE A 38 -5.12 -33.75 24.88
N SER A 39 -4.17 -34.63 25.22
CA SER A 39 -2.73 -34.37 25.15
C SER A 39 -2.27 -34.09 23.73
N GLU A 40 -2.73 -34.88 22.77
CA GLU A 40 -2.32 -34.78 21.36
C GLU A 40 -2.85 -33.49 20.74
N ARG A 41 -4.09 -33.12 21.05
CA ARG A 41 -4.68 -31.86 20.58
C ARG A 41 -4.01 -30.62 21.20
N VAL A 42 -3.53 -30.73 22.44
CA VAL A 42 -2.70 -29.69 23.07
C VAL A 42 -1.36 -29.57 22.33
N TYR A 43 -0.74 -30.69 21.96
CA TYR A 43 0.49 -30.69 21.19
C TYR A 43 0.31 -30.02 19.80
N GLU A 44 -0.76 -30.35 19.08
CA GLU A 44 -1.10 -29.67 17.81
C GLU A 44 -1.25 -28.15 17.99
N THR A 45 -1.86 -27.72 19.10
CA THR A 45 -2.00 -26.30 19.44
C THR A 45 -0.62 -25.64 19.60
N ILE A 46 0.31 -26.32 20.28
CA ILE A 46 1.68 -25.83 20.49
C ILE A 46 2.39 -25.70 19.13
N THR A 47 2.33 -26.74 18.30
CA THR A 47 2.93 -26.71 16.97
C THR A 47 2.35 -25.59 16.09
N TYR A 48 1.03 -25.34 16.17
CA TYR A 48 0.41 -24.23 15.47
C TYR A 48 0.95 -22.87 15.93
N ILE A 49 1.04 -22.65 17.24
CA ILE A 49 1.60 -21.41 17.81
C ILE A 49 3.06 -21.21 17.37
N GLU A 50 3.87 -22.27 17.36
CA GLU A 50 5.26 -22.20 16.88
C GLU A 50 5.34 -21.84 15.40
N SER A 51 4.46 -22.43 14.56
CA SER A 51 4.39 -22.10 13.14
C SER A 51 4.02 -20.63 12.89
N LEU A 52 3.09 -20.07 13.67
CA LEU A 52 2.71 -18.66 13.60
C LEU A 52 3.88 -17.75 14.00
N LYS A 53 4.59 -18.09 15.07
CA LYS A 53 5.79 -17.34 15.51
C LYS A 53 6.85 -17.30 14.42
N ALA A 54 7.17 -18.45 13.82
CA ALA A 54 8.14 -18.54 12.73
C ALA A 54 7.70 -17.75 11.49
N ASN A 55 6.41 -17.77 11.16
CA ASN A 55 5.87 -16.96 10.06
C ASN A 55 5.99 -15.45 10.32
N ILE A 56 5.71 -15.00 11.54
CA ILE A 56 5.88 -13.59 11.92
C ILE A 56 7.34 -13.16 11.78
N GLU A 57 8.28 -13.99 12.26
CA GLU A 57 9.71 -13.73 12.13
C GLU A 57 10.15 -13.68 10.66
N LYS A 58 9.67 -14.60 9.83
CA LYS A 58 9.95 -14.61 8.38
C LYS A 58 9.42 -13.36 7.68
N ILE A 59 8.21 -12.91 8.02
CA ILE A 59 7.63 -11.68 7.46
C ILE A 59 8.42 -10.46 7.93
N LYS A 60 8.85 -10.42 9.20
CA LYS A 60 9.70 -9.35 9.73
C LYS A 60 11.06 -9.30 9.04
N ASN A 61 11.74 -10.43 8.89
CA ASN A 61 13.03 -10.50 8.20
C ASN A 61 12.91 -10.13 6.71
N LYS A 62 11.78 -10.44 6.05
CA LYS A 62 11.52 -9.95 4.69
C LYS A 62 11.29 -8.45 4.65
N LYS A 63 10.61 -7.87 5.64
CA LYS A 63 10.45 -6.42 5.78
C LYS A 63 11.77 -5.72 6.04
N ASP A 64 12.65 -6.32 6.86
CA ASP A 64 13.97 -5.77 7.17
C ASP A 64 14.97 -5.98 6.01
N ALA A 65 14.86 -7.08 5.25
CA ALA A 65 15.61 -7.28 4.00
C ALA A 65 15.12 -6.40 2.84
N HIS A 66 13.89 -5.87 2.91
CA HIS A 66 13.41 -4.79 2.02
C HIS A 66 13.63 -3.39 2.63
N GLY A 67 14.12 -3.32 3.87
CA GLY A 67 14.51 -2.08 4.56
C GLY A 67 16.02 -1.82 4.51
N ALA A 68 16.82 -2.82 4.14
CA ALA A 68 18.25 -2.70 3.94
C ALA A 68 18.63 -3.39 2.62
N SER A 69 18.92 -2.60 1.58
CA SER A 69 19.45 -3.03 0.29
C SER A 69 18.47 -3.69 -0.70
N THR A 70 17.42 -2.96 -1.05
CA THR A 70 17.18 -2.76 -2.49
C THR A 70 17.12 -1.26 -2.70
N SER A 71 18.02 -0.74 -3.53
CA SER A 71 17.77 0.49 -4.28
C SER A 71 16.52 0.25 -5.12
N GLN A 72 15.33 0.32 -4.50
CA GLN A 72 14.10 0.55 -5.24
C GLN A 72 14.28 1.93 -5.83
N SER A 73 14.76 1.97 -7.08
CA SER A 73 14.79 3.19 -7.87
C SER A 73 13.37 3.72 -7.86
N LEU A 74 13.18 4.87 -7.22
CA LEU A 74 11.90 5.56 -7.17
C LEU A 74 11.67 6.11 -8.58
N GLU A 75 10.55 5.72 -9.16
CA GLU A 75 10.17 6.19 -10.49
C GLU A 75 9.45 7.52 -10.33
N ILE A 76 9.93 8.53 -11.06
CA ILE A 76 9.37 9.87 -11.06
C ILE A 76 8.86 10.13 -12.47
N GLN A 77 7.58 10.49 -12.59
CA GLN A 77 6.99 10.93 -13.84
C GLN A 77 6.42 12.33 -13.63
N ILE A 78 6.68 13.24 -14.56
CA ILE A 78 6.13 14.59 -14.54
C ILE A 78 5.35 14.78 -15.83
N HIS A 79 4.07 15.07 -15.71
CA HIS A 79 3.16 15.32 -16.81
C HIS A 79 2.80 16.80 -16.83
N GLU A 80 3.09 17.46 -17.95
CA GLU A 80 2.67 18.84 -18.18
C GLU A 80 1.19 18.85 -18.55
N MET A 81 0.36 19.48 -17.73
CA MET A 81 -1.09 19.58 -17.97
C MET A 81 -1.45 20.91 -18.64
N SER A 82 -0.65 21.96 -18.42
CA SER A 82 -0.79 23.29 -19.02
C SER A 82 0.52 24.08 -18.88
N LEU A 83 0.58 25.29 -19.46
CA LEU A 83 1.77 26.15 -19.49
C LEU A 83 2.43 26.40 -18.12
N ASP A 84 1.64 26.41 -17.04
CA ASP A 84 2.12 26.65 -15.67
C ASP A 84 1.68 25.56 -14.68
N ALA A 85 1.15 24.41 -15.12
CA ALA A 85 0.66 23.39 -14.20
C ALA A 85 1.09 21.97 -14.58
N ASP A 86 1.59 21.24 -13.58
CA ASP A 86 2.11 19.88 -13.72
C ASP A 86 1.50 18.91 -12.72
N VAL A 87 1.53 17.64 -13.09
CA VAL A 87 1.27 16.50 -12.21
C VAL A 87 2.56 15.70 -12.05
N VAL A 88 3.04 15.62 -10.81
CA VAL A 88 4.20 14.79 -10.44
C VAL A 88 3.69 13.51 -9.80
N LEU A 89 4.06 12.37 -10.38
CA LEU A 89 3.78 11.04 -9.88
C LEU A 89 5.08 10.41 -9.39
N ILE A 90 5.08 9.92 -8.15
CA ILE A 90 6.25 9.24 -7.57
C ILE A 90 5.81 7.89 -7.03
N THR A 91 6.31 6.83 -7.68
CA THR A 91 6.00 5.44 -7.33
C THR A 91 7.07 4.88 -6.40
N GLY A 92 6.64 4.17 -5.36
CA GLY A 92 7.53 3.49 -4.40
C GLY A 92 7.83 4.28 -3.12
N LEU A 93 7.19 5.43 -2.91
CA LEU A 93 7.27 6.18 -1.64
C LEU A 93 6.60 5.41 -0.49
N LYS A 94 7.39 4.71 0.31
CA LYS A 94 6.87 3.90 1.43
C LYS A 94 6.69 4.66 2.74
N ASN A 95 7.46 5.72 2.96
CA ASN A 95 7.51 6.44 4.24
C ASN A 95 6.96 7.86 4.11
N GLN A 96 6.20 8.29 5.11
CA GLN A 96 5.64 9.63 5.17
C GLN A 96 6.73 10.72 5.26
N SER A 97 7.90 10.40 5.81
CA SER A 97 9.05 11.33 5.83
C SER A 97 9.50 11.72 4.42
N HIS A 98 9.66 10.74 3.52
CA HIS A 98 10.04 10.97 2.13
C HIS A 98 8.96 11.75 1.37
N PHE A 99 7.68 11.52 1.68
CA PHE A 99 6.60 12.31 1.12
C PHE A 99 6.73 13.80 1.49
N TYR A 100 7.03 14.13 2.75
CA TYR A 100 7.27 15.51 3.15
C TYR A 100 8.58 16.09 2.59
N ASP A 101 9.63 15.27 2.41
CA ASP A 101 10.85 15.69 1.73
C ASP A 101 10.59 16.11 0.28
N VAL A 102 9.71 15.39 -0.42
CA VAL A 102 9.27 15.74 -1.77
C VAL A 102 8.52 17.08 -1.77
N ILE A 103 7.55 17.26 -0.87
CA ILE A 103 6.81 18.54 -0.77
C ILE A 103 7.77 19.71 -0.53
N ARG A 104 8.72 19.56 0.40
CA ARG A 104 9.75 20.58 0.67
C ARG A 104 10.62 20.85 -0.55
N THR A 105 10.95 19.82 -1.31
CA THR A 105 11.79 19.96 -2.51
C THR A 105 11.05 20.68 -3.61
N LEU A 106 9.76 20.38 -3.81
CA LEU A 106 8.90 21.10 -4.75
C LEU A 106 8.76 22.58 -4.36
N ASP A 107 8.51 22.88 -3.09
CA ASP A 107 8.49 24.26 -2.59
C ASP A 107 9.83 24.98 -2.84
N HIS A 108 10.95 24.30 -2.57
CA HIS A 108 12.29 24.83 -2.86
C HIS A 108 12.63 24.93 -4.37
N CYS A 109 11.85 24.27 -5.22
CA CYS A 109 11.90 24.44 -6.67
C CYS A 109 11.20 25.73 -7.12
N GLY A 110 10.53 26.45 -6.23
CA GLY A 110 9.72 27.61 -6.59
C GLY A 110 8.43 27.22 -7.30
N THR A 111 7.88 26.05 -6.96
CA THR A 111 6.53 25.64 -7.36
C THR A 111 5.56 25.82 -6.20
N ASP A 112 4.29 26.01 -6.52
CA ASP A 112 3.21 26.00 -5.52
C ASP A 112 2.52 24.65 -5.55
N VAL A 113 2.63 23.87 -4.48
CA VAL A 113 1.94 22.58 -4.36
C VAL A 113 0.48 22.82 -4.03
N MET A 114 -0.41 22.62 -5.01
CA MET A 114 -1.86 22.83 -4.86
C MET A 114 -2.56 21.61 -4.25
N HIS A 115 -2.14 20.42 -4.64
CA HIS A 115 -2.70 19.16 -4.14
C HIS A 115 -1.59 18.15 -3.95
N ALA A 116 -1.66 17.37 -2.87
CA ALA A 116 -0.72 16.30 -2.59
C ALA A 116 -1.47 15.12 -1.97
N ASN A 117 -1.28 13.94 -2.54
CA ASN A 117 -1.88 12.70 -2.07
C ASN A 117 -0.78 11.67 -1.82
N PHE A 118 -0.76 11.10 -0.62
CA PHE A 118 0.20 10.06 -0.24
C PHE A 118 -0.41 8.68 -0.46
N SER A 119 0.37 7.78 -1.07
CA SER A 119 0.01 6.38 -1.21
C SER A 119 1.19 5.48 -0.87
N ALA A 120 1.01 4.58 0.10
CA ALA A 120 2.03 3.61 0.50
C ALA A 120 2.11 2.38 -0.42
N CYS A 121 1.07 2.14 -1.22
CA CYS A 121 0.93 0.97 -2.09
C CYS A 121 0.76 1.33 -3.57
N GLY A 122 0.90 2.61 -3.93
CA GLY A 122 0.77 3.12 -5.29
C GLY A 122 1.53 4.44 -5.49
N PRO A 123 1.26 5.16 -6.58
CA PRO A 123 1.90 6.45 -6.84
C PRO A 123 1.42 7.50 -5.83
N SER A 124 2.35 8.25 -5.25
CA SER A 124 2.02 9.52 -4.59
C SER A 124 1.91 10.60 -5.67
N THR A 125 0.86 11.42 -5.59
CA THR A 125 0.51 12.40 -6.63
C THR A 125 0.64 13.81 -6.08
N PHE A 126 1.25 14.71 -6.85
CA PHE A 126 1.38 16.13 -6.51
C PHE A 126 0.94 16.98 -7.70
N HIS A 127 -0.01 17.87 -7.49
CA HIS A 127 -0.39 18.89 -8.46
C HIS A 127 0.35 20.17 -8.09
N VAL A 128 1.15 20.68 -9.01
CA VAL A 128 2.02 21.83 -8.76
C VAL A 128 1.80 22.90 -9.81
N ASN A 129 1.76 24.16 -9.38
CA ASN A 129 1.88 25.30 -10.29
C ASN A 129 3.35 25.71 -10.40
N ARG A 130 3.85 25.73 -11.63
CA ARG A 130 5.22 26.02 -12.01
C ARG A 130 5.38 27.52 -12.24
N LYS A 131 6.18 28.19 -11.42
CA LYS A 131 6.41 29.65 -11.57
C LYS A 131 7.51 29.99 -12.56
N LYS A 132 8.73 29.49 -12.30
CA LYS A 132 9.95 29.90 -13.02
C LYS A 132 10.97 28.77 -13.22
N ILE A 133 10.64 27.55 -12.82
CA ILE A 133 11.53 26.41 -12.93
C ILE A 133 11.20 25.61 -14.19
N GLU A 134 12.20 25.03 -14.84
CA GLU A 134 12.00 24.07 -15.93
C GLU A 134 11.65 22.68 -15.38
N VAL A 135 10.82 21.90 -16.09
CA VAL A 135 10.47 20.51 -15.70
C VAL A 135 11.73 19.69 -15.39
N MET A 136 12.75 19.85 -16.22
CA MET A 136 14.01 19.12 -16.09
C MET A 136 14.77 19.43 -14.81
N ASP A 137 14.75 20.68 -14.37
CA ASP A 137 15.36 21.08 -13.11
C ASP A 137 14.58 20.53 -11.91
N MET A 138 13.25 20.50 -12.01
CA MET A 138 12.38 19.88 -11.01
C MET A 138 12.67 18.38 -10.89
N TYR A 139 12.66 17.66 -12.02
CA TYR A 139 12.98 16.24 -12.08
C TYR A 139 14.37 15.95 -11.50
N ARG A 140 15.40 16.72 -11.90
CA ARG A 140 16.77 16.52 -11.43
C ARG A 140 16.89 16.65 -9.91
N LYS A 141 16.21 17.64 -9.32
CA LYS A 141 16.19 17.85 -7.87
C LYS A 141 15.47 16.71 -7.14
N LEU A 142 14.32 16.28 -7.64
CA LEU A 142 13.58 15.14 -7.09
C LEU A 142 14.37 13.83 -7.19
N ASN A 143 14.95 13.56 -8.36
CA ASN A 143 15.75 12.37 -8.60
C ASN A 143 16.99 12.34 -7.69
N ARG A 144 17.65 13.48 -7.49
CA ARG A 144 18.78 13.59 -6.55
C ARG A 144 18.36 13.28 -5.11
N LEU A 145 17.18 13.74 -4.69
CA LEU A 145 16.66 13.49 -3.34
C LEU A 145 16.31 12.00 -3.13
N LEU A 146 15.69 11.38 -4.14
CA LEU A 146 15.06 10.07 -4.01
C LEU A 146 16.01 8.91 -4.38
N ASN A 147 16.77 9.07 -5.45
CA ASN A 147 17.65 8.04 -6.00
C ASN A 147 19.14 8.31 -5.71
N GLY A 148 19.45 9.42 -5.06
CA GLY A 148 20.82 9.85 -4.77
C GLY A 148 21.52 10.44 -5.99
N SER A 149 22.80 10.80 -5.82
CA SER A 149 23.63 11.38 -6.87
C SER A 149 24.23 10.30 -7.79
N LEU A 150 23.40 9.56 -8.53
CA LEU A 150 23.92 8.73 -9.64
C LEU A 150 24.32 9.64 -10.80
N LYS A 151 25.47 9.34 -11.42
CA LYS A 151 25.96 10.07 -12.60
C LYS A 151 24.84 10.10 -13.63
N ALA A 152 24.46 11.29 -14.05
CA ALA A 152 23.57 11.49 -15.17
C ALA A 152 24.29 10.98 -16.43
N GLU A 153 24.19 9.68 -16.70
CA GLU A 153 24.18 9.26 -18.10
C GLU A 153 22.90 9.88 -18.68
N GLU A 154 23.08 10.64 -19.75
CA GLU A 154 22.02 11.33 -20.49
C GLU A 154 20.94 10.32 -20.86
N LEU A 155 19.91 10.21 -20.01
CA LEU A 155 18.71 9.47 -20.31
C LEU A 155 17.98 10.27 -21.38
N ASP A 156 17.76 9.63 -22.53
CA ASP A 156 17.01 10.18 -23.65
C ASP A 156 15.58 10.51 -23.20
N VAL A 157 15.36 11.79 -22.90
CA VAL A 157 14.15 12.31 -22.24
C VAL A 157 12.95 12.31 -23.18
N HIS A 158 13.17 12.16 -24.49
CA HIS A 158 12.12 12.16 -25.50
C HIS A 158 11.17 10.96 -25.36
N ALA A 159 11.65 9.83 -24.84
CA ALA A 159 10.83 8.64 -24.64
C ALA A 159 9.92 8.72 -23.38
N LEU A 160 10.20 9.64 -22.44
CA LEU A 160 9.43 9.77 -21.19
C LEU A 160 8.38 10.88 -21.24
N LEU A 161 8.42 11.73 -22.26
CA LEU A 161 7.56 12.91 -22.45
C LEU A 161 6.42 12.66 -23.46
N CYS A 162 5.70 11.54 -23.31
CA CYS A 162 4.47 11.14 -24.03
C CYS A 162 4.68 10.17 -25.20
N MET A 163 3.97 9.04 -25.15
CA MET A 163 3.40 8.44 -26.35
C MET A 163 2.04 9.09 -26.56
N GLU A 164 1.85 9.74 -27.71
CA GLU A 164 0.59 9.88 -28.47
C GLU A 164 0.86 10.82 -29.66
N GLU A 165 1.59 10.32 -30.66
CA GLU A 165 1.32 10.74 -32.03
C GLU A 165 0.16 9.86 -32.52
N GLU A 166 -1.07 10.37 -32.49
CA GLU A 166 -2.12 9.84 -33.36
C GLU A 166 -2.89 10.98 -34.06
N GLU A 167 -2.77 10.89 -35.39
CA GLU A 167 -3.47 11.48 -36.52
C GLU A 167 -4.63 12.48 -36.29
N GLU A 168 -4.56 13.55 -37.09
CA GLU A 168 -5.72 14.32 -37.55
C GLU A 168 -6.82 13.37 -38.08
N GLY A 169 -7.93 13.27 -37.35
CA GLY A 169 -9.01 12.35 -37.68
C GLY A 169 -10.39 12.83 -37.22
N ASN A 170 -10.89 13.87 -37.88
CA ASN A 170 -12.31 14.18 -38.07
C ASN A 170 -13.16 14.63 -36.85
N LEU A 171 -13.69 15.84 -36.97
CA LEU A 171 -14.66 16.49 -36.09
C LEU A 171 -16.01 15.76 -36.13
N ASP A 172 -16.54 15.37 -34.96
CA ASP A 172 -17.94 15.54 -34.52
C ASP A 172 -18.27 14.55 -33.38
N LEU A 173 -17.95 14.95 -32.14
CA LEU A 173 -18.31 14.18 -30.94
C LEU A 173 -18.88 15.10 -29.85
N TRP A 174 -19.80 16.01 -30.22
CA TRP A 174 -20.53 16.85 -29.26
C TRP A 174 -22.06 16.88 -29.46
N ASP A 175 -22.62 16.08 -30.35
CA ASP A 175 -24.07 15.94 -30.47
C ASP A 175 -24.60 14.87 -29.49
N PHE A 176 -24.68 15.24 -28.22
CA PHE A 176 -25.63 14.62 -27.30
C PHE A 176 -26.64 15.66 -26.84
N GLU A 177 -27.80 15.59 -27.49
CA GLU A 177 -29.04 16.26 -27.11
C GLU A 177 -29.47 15.75 -25.72
N ILE A 178 -29.54 16.64 -24.72
CA ILE A 178 -29.99 16.28 -23.38
C ILE A 178 -31.51 16.11 -23.40
N CYS A 179 -31.98 14.87 -23.48
CA CYS A 179 -33.38 14.55 -23.21
C CYS A 179 -33.61 14.50 -21.69
N SER A 180 -34.21 15.58 -21.16
CA SER A 180 -34.94 15.58 -19.91
C SER A 180 -36.30 14.94 -20.17
N ASP A 181 -36.64 13.85 -19.47
CA ASP A 181 -37.95 13.77 -18.81
C ASP A 181 -38.05 12.60 -17.80
N VAL A 182 -38.45 13.04 -16.61
CA VAL A 182 -39.06 12.36 -15.46
C VAL A 182 -40.11 11.32 -15.87
N TRP A 183 -40.12 10.10 -15.28
CA TRP A 183 -41.38 9.48 -14.81
C TRP A 183 -41.18 8.59 -13.55
N PHE A 184 -41.67 9.13 -12.43
CA PHE A 184 -42.49 8.50 -11.38
C PHE A 184 -42.06 7.21 -10.65
N ARG A 185 -41.78 7.45 -9.36
CA ARG A 185 -42.21 6.66 -8.20
C ARG A 185 -43.71 6.30 -8.32
N ASP A 186 -44.07 5.03 -8.09
CA ASP A 186 -45.24 4.64 -7.29
C ASP A 186 -45.21 3.16 -6.88
N CYS A 187 -45.65 2.95 -5.62
CA CYS A 187 -45.90 1.72 -4.86
C CYS A 187 -44.71 0.84 -4.43
#